data_AF-A0A952M8T5-F1
#
_entry.id   AF-A0A952M8T5-F1
#
_cell.length_a   1.000
_cell.length_b   1.000
_cell.length_c   1.000
_cell.angle_alpha   90.00
_cell.angle_beta   90.00
_cell.angle_gamma   90.00
#
_symmetry.space_group_name_H-M   'P 1'
#
loop_
_entity.id
_entity.type
_entity.pdbx_description
1 polymer ?
#
loop_
_entity_poly.entity_id
_entity_poly.type
_entity_poly.pdbx_seq_one_letter_code
_entity_poly.pdbx_strand_id
1 'polypeptide(L)'
;MKKLLLCSPLLLMGCANKIIYYGRTYPPTEQVAIYFRESDLTEPNEIMGKVTYEVTARRSSDKVQNKIINRVKKKGADAILFEEIALSTTGSTTGGAAAGAGKRRGFLGIFGSKTKYTKGQLIKASLVKYKKNLP
;
A
#
# COMPACT_ATOMS: atom_id res chain seq x y z
N MET A 1 43.61 26.28 -1.53
CA MET A 1 42.61 25.81 -0.53
C MET A 1 41.21 26.17 -1.01
N LYS A 2 40.34 25.20 -1.28
CA LYS A 2 38.89 25.24 -0.98
C LYS A 2 38.25 23.93 -1.47
N LYS A 3 37.63 23.24 -0.53
CA LYS A 3 37.12 21.87 -0.61
C LYS A 3 35.87 21.86 -1.48
N LEU A 4 35.87 21.08 -2.57
CA LEU A 4 34.63 20.77 -3.31
C LEU A 4 33.93 19.64 -2.53
N LEU A 5 33.05 20.02 -1.61
CA LEU A 5 32.18 19.10 -0.88
C LEU A 5 31.16 18.51 -1.85
N LEU A 6 31.41 17.27 -2.29
CA LEU A 6 30.51 16.44 -3.06
C LEU A 6 29.31 16.07 -2.18
N CYS A 7 28.22 16.82 -2.29
CA CYS A 7 26.98 16.59 -1.55
C CYS A 7 26.23 15.42 -2.22
N SER A 8 26.41 14.20 -1.69
CA SER A 8 25.61 13.04 -2.07
C SER A 8 24.20 13.18 -1.49
N PRO A 9 23.13 13.23 -2.30
CA PRO A 9 21.77 13.26 -1.79
C PRO A 9 21.41 11.86 -1.31
N LEU A 10 21.55 11.63 0.00
CA LEU A 10 21.14 10.41 0.67
C LEU A 10 19.61 10.28 0.57
N LEU A 11 19.21 9.25 -0.16
CA LEU A 11 17.86 8.73 -0.43
C LEU A 11 16.83 9.02 0.67
N LEU A 12 15.81 9.81 0.31
CA LEU A 12 14.53 9.88 1.00
C LEU A 12 13.82 8.52 0.87
N MET A 13 14.05 7.60 1.80
CA MET A 13 13.21 6.40 1.95
C MET A 13 11.84 6.84 2.49
N GLY A 14 10.96 7.28 1.59
CA GLY A 14 9.58 7.59 1.93
C GLY A 14 8.87 6.34 2.45
N CYS A 15 8.17 6.46 3.57
CA CYS A 15 7.20 5.49 4.07
C CYS A 15 6.07 5.33 3.03
N ALA A 16 6.30 4.52 2.01
CA ALA A 16 5.31 4.24 0.99
C ALA A 16 4.21 3.35 1.58
N ASN A 17 2.94 3.75 1.39
CA ASN A 17 1.77 2.94 1.75
C ASN A 17 2.04 1.46 1.46
N LYS A 18 1.96 0.65 2.52
CA LYS A 18 2.44 -0.73 2.54
C LYS A 18 1.50 -1.60 1.71
N ILE A 19 1.95 -1.98 0.51
CA ILE A 19 1.32 -3.07 -0.24
C ILE A 19 1.79 -4.37 0.42
N ILE A 20 0.86 -5.08 1.06
CA ILE A 20 1.14 -6.34 1.75
C ILE A 20 0.92 -7.46 0.75
N TYR A 21 1.88 -8.37 0.64
CA TYR A 21 1.84 -9.50 -0.28
C TYR A 21 2.12 -10.81 0.47
N TYR A 22 1.30 -11.82 0.22
CA TYR A 22 1.46 -13.18 0.73
C TYR A 22 1.46 -14.16 -0.43
N GLY A 23 2.54 -14.92 -0.62
CA GLY A 23 2.61 -15.92 -1.67
C GLY A 23 4.00 -16.15 -2.23
N ARG A 24 4.07 -16.91 -3.31
CA ARG A 24 5.30 -17.25 -4.04
C ARG A 24 5.78 -16.06 -4.86
N THR A 25 7.07 -16.00 -5.21
CA THR A 25 7.60 -14.96 -6.10
C THR A 25 8.25 -15.64 -7.31
N TYR A 26 7.95 -15.15 -8.50
CA TYR A 26 8.45 -15.65 -9.77
C TYR A 26 9.31 -14.58 -10.48
N PRO A 27 10.04 -14.93 -11.55
CA PRO A 27 10.73 -13.94 -12.38
C PRO A 27 9.77 -12.83 -12.85
N PRO A 28 10.20 -11.55 -12.83
CA PRO A 28 9.35 -10.43 -13.21
C PRO A 28 8.76 -10.57 -14.61
N THR A 29 7.52 -10.10 -14.76
CA THR A 29 6.78 -10.13 -16.03
C THR A 29 6.62 -8.71 -16.58
N GLU A 30 6.62 -8.59 -17.91
CA GLU A 30 6.46 -7.29 -18.58
C GLU A 30 4.99 -6.88 -18.69
N GLN A 31 4.11 -7.86 -18.88
CA GLN A 31 2.68 -7.66 -19.09
C GLN A 31 1.89 -8.39 -18.00
N VAL A 32 0.80 -7.75 -17.55
CA VAL A 32 -0.12 -8.28 -16.55
C VAL A 32 -1.52 -8.05 -17.05
N ALA A 33 -2.28 -9.13 -17.25
CA ALA A 33 -3.70 -9.06 -17.56
C ALA A 33 -4.49 -8.71 -16.29
N ILE A 34 -5.55 -7.90 -16.44
CA ILE A 34 -6.37 -7.45 -15.32
C ILE A 34 -7.75 -8.06 -15.46
N TYR A 35 -8.17 -8.77 -14.42
CA TYR A 35 -9.47 -9.40 -14.32
C TYR A 35 -10.21 -8.93 -13.08
N PHE A 36 -11.52 -8.84 -13.20
CA PHE A 36 -12.43 -8.51 -12.08
C PHE A 36 -13.34 -9.68 -11.73
N ARG A 37 -13.35 -10.74 -12.55
CA ARG A 37 -14.12 -11.96 -12.33
C ARG A 37 -13.25 -13.17 -12.60
N GLU A 38 -13.44 -14.19 -11.79
CA GLU A 38 -12.76 -15.46 -11.93
C GLU A 38 -13.19 -16.19 -13.22
N SER A 39 -14.43 -16.00 -13.67
CA SER A 39 -14.96 -16.54 -14.93
C SER A 39 -14.17 -16.12 -16.17
N ASP A 40 -13.50 -14.98 -16.10
CA ASP A 40 -12.76 -14.41 -17.23
C ASP A 40 -11.35 -15.04 -17.35
N LEU A 41 -10.92 -15.83 -16.35
CA LEU A 41 -9.69 -16.62 -16.35
C LEU A 41 -9.92 -17.96 -17.06
N THR A 42 -9.88 -17.95 -18.39
CA THR A 42 -10.10 -19.16 -19.21
C THR A 42 -8.87 -20.08 -19.26
N GLU A 43 -7.68 -19.53 -19.06
CA GLU A 43 -6.44 -20.30 -19.12
C GLU A 43 -6.18 -21.07 -17.82
N PRO A 44 -5.62 -22.29 -17.88
CA PRO A 44 -5.25 -23.05 -16.69
C PRO A 44 -4.18 -22.28 -15.89
N ASN A 45 -4.50 -21.98 -14.63
CA ASN A 45 -3.71 -21.08 -13.82
C ASN A 45 -3.57 -21.57 -12.36
N GLU A 46 -2.64 -20.94 -11.63
CA GLU A 46 -2.47 -21.09 -10.18
C GLU A 46 -2.45 -19.70 -9.53
N ILE A 47 -3.12 -19.57 -8.39
CA ILE A 47 -3.01 -18.37 -7.55
C ILE A 47 -1.65 -18.39 -6.85
N MET A 48 -0.72 -17.54 -7.28
CA MET A 48 0.61 -17.48 -6.65
C MET A 48 0.59 -16.82 -5.28
N GLY A 49 -0.40 -15.95 -5.04
CA GLY A 49 -0.45 -15.16 -3.83
C GLY A 49 -1.56 -14.12 -3.82
N LYS A 50 -1.72 -13.47 -2.68
CA LYS A 50 -2.70 -12.42 -2.44
C LYS A 50 -2.01 -11.11 -2.08
N VAL A 51 -2.58 -10.02 -2.55
CA VAL A 51 -2.12 -8.66 -2.26
C VAL A 51 -3.24 -7.87 -1.61
N THR A 52 -2.87 -7.15 -0.55
CA THR A 52 -3.76 -6.21 0.13
C THR A 52 -3.13 -4.83 0.05
N TYR A 53 -3.91 -3.85 -0.38
CA TYR A 53 -3.48 -2.48 -0.48
C TYR A 53 -4.46 -1.52 0.19
N GLU A 54 -3.98 -0.81 1.21
CA GLU A 54 -4.72 0.27 1.84
C GLU A 54 -4.39 1.61 1.17
N VAL A 55 -5.44 2.25 0.67
CA VAL A 55 -5.41 3.51 -0.05
C VAL A 55 -6.08 4.56 0.81
N THR A 56 -5.43 5.69 1.03
CA THR A 56 -6.09 6.87 1.64
C THR A 56 -7.00 7.54 0.61
N ALA A 57 -8.20 7.99 1.00
CA ALA A 57 -9.24 8.50 0.09
C ALA A 57 -8.84 9.69 -0.80
N ARG A 58 -7.66 10.28 -0.58
CA ARG A 58 -7.13 11.40 -1.37
C ARG A 58 -6.30 10.98 -2.59
N ARG A 59 -6.12 9.67 -2.83
CA ARG A 59 -5.32 9.15 -3.95
C ARG A 59 -6.21 8.86 -5.16
N SER A 60 -5.76 9.22 -6.36
CA SER A 60 -6.47 8.88 -7.59
C SER A 60 -6.42 7.37 -7.87
N SER A 61 -7.54 6.84 -8.37
CA SER A 61 -7.71 5.44 -8.78
C SER A 61 -6.58 4.96 -9.70
N ASP A 62 -6.22 5.78 -10.70
CA ASP A 62 -5.27 5.37 -11.73
C ASP A 62 -3.85 5.21 -11.16
N LYS A 63 -3.47 6.08 -10.22
CA LYS A 63 -2.17 5.98 -9.55
C LYS A 63 -2.10 4.74 -8.66
N VAL A 64 -3.22 4.40 -8.01
CA VAL A 64 -3.36 3.20 -7.19
C VAL A 64 -3.23 1.95 -8.05
N GLN A 65 -4.00 1.89 -9.14
CA GLN A 65 -3.99 0.76 -10.08
C GLN A 65 -2.60 0.56 -10.68
N ASN A 66 -1.96 1.62 -11.18
CA ASN A 66 -0.59 1.55 -11.72
C ASN A 66 0.43 1.05 -10.67
N LYS A 67 0.28 1.46 -9.41
CA LYS A 67 1.17 1.00 -8.33
C LYS A 67 0.98 -0.49 -8.03
N ILE A 68 -0.26 -0.96 -8.03
CA ILE A 68 -0.59 -2.39 -7.88
C ILE A 68 0.01 -3.18 -9.04
N ILE A 69 -0.25 -2.78 -10.29
CA ILE A 69 0.28 -3.43 -11.49
C ILE A 69 1.81 -3.51 -11.45
N ASN A 70 2.49 -2.41 -11.12
CA ASN A 70 3.95 -2.40 -11.02
C ASN A 70 4.47 -3.36 -9.95
N ARG A 71 3.75 -3.50 -8.83
CA ARG A 71 4.12 -4.46 -7.79
C ARG A 71 3.92 -5.90 -8.25
N VAL A 72 2.84 -6.16 -8.96
CA VAL A 72 2.45 -7.47 -9.50
C VAL A 72 3.44 -7.93 -10.56
N LYS A 73 3.84 -7.04 -11.49
CA LYS A 73 4.93 -7.27 -12.45
C LYS A 73 6.23 -7.69 -11.77
N LYS A 74 6.64 -6.94 -10.74
CA LYS A 74 7.84 -7.24 -9.92
C LYS A 74 7.75 -8.57 -9.18
N LYS A 75 6.55 -9.10 -8.96
CA LYS A 75 6.32 -10.40 -8.33
C LYS A 75 6.23 -11.55 -9.32
N GLY A 76 6.19 -11.25 -10.61
CA GLY A 76 6.22 -12.24 -11.69
C GLY A 76 4.85 -12.81 -12.05
N ALA A 77 3.78 -12.10 -11.75
CA ALA A 77 2.43 -12.53 -12.11
C ALA A 77 2.08 -12.25 -13.56
N ASP A 78 1.32 -13.15 -14.16
CA ASP A 78 0.84 -12.98 -15.53
C ASP A 78 -0.51 -12.28 -15.55
N ALA A 79 -1.28 -12.44 -14.47
CA ALA A 79 -2.58 -11.82 -14.29
C ALA A 79 -2.82 -11.38 -12.84
N ILE A 80 -3.71 -10.40 -12.68
CA ILE A 80 -4.26 -9.98 -11.40
C ILE A 80 -5.78 -10.10 -11.44
N LEU A 81 -6.34 -10.73 -10.41
CA LEU A 81 -7.77 -10.82 -10.17
C LEU A 81 -8.13 -9.91 -9.00
N PHE A 82 -8.88 -8.84 -9.26
CA PHE A 82 -9.42 -7.98 -8.20
C PHE A 82 -10.61 -8.69 -7.54
N GLU A 83 -10.51 -8.93 -6.23
CA GLU A 83 -11.53 -9.66 -5.47
C GLU A 83 -12.52 -8.68 -4.82
N GLU A 84 -11.99 -7.73 -4.04
CA GLU A 84 -12.81 -6.88 -3.19
C GLU A 84 -12.21 -5.47 -3.08
N ILE A 85 -13.08 -4.46 -3.14
CA ILE A 85 -12.75 -3.07 -2.84
C ILE A 85 -13.67 -2.62 -1.70
N ALA A 86 -13.15 -2.63 -0.48
CA ALA A 86 -13.88 -2.21 0.71
C ALA A 86 -13.52 -0.78 1.11
N LEU A 87 -14.44 -0.04 1.72
CA LEU A 87 -14.13 1.25 2.35
C LEU A 87 -13.52 1.01 3.73
N SER A 88 -12.32 1.57 3.99
CA SER A 88 -11.72 1.56 5.32
C SER A 88 -11.94 2.91 6.01
N THR A 89 -12.27 2.92 7.30
CA THR A 89 -12.30 4.16 8.10
C THR A 89 -11.21 4.05 9.15
N THR A 90 -10.07 4.70 8.92
CA THR A 90 -8.93 4.65 9.82
C THR A 90 -8.96 5.89 10.72
N GLY A 91 -9.27 5.69 12.00
CA GLY A 91 -9.21 6.73 13.03
C GLY A 91 -7.86 6.68 13.75
N SER A 92 -7.13 7.80 13.77
CA SER A 92 -5.91 7.92 14.57
C SER A 92 -6.15 8.86 15.75
N THR A 93 -6.06 8.35 16.98
CA THR A 93 -6.02 9.17 18.19
C THR A 93 -4.58 9.56 18.48
N THR A 94 -4.16 10.77 18.10
CA THR A 94 -2.88 11.32 18.55
C THR A 94 -3.10 11.90 19.95
N GLY A 95 -2.92 11.08 20.98
CA GLY A 95 -2.84 11.55 22.36
C GLY A 95 -1.51 12.28 22.56
N GLY A 96 -1.55 13.60 22.68
CA GLY A 96 -0.38 14.37 23.12
C GLY A 96 -0.07 14.00 24.56
N ALA A 97 1.06 13.33 24.80
CA ALA A 97 1.58 13.14 26.15
C ALA A 97 1.99 14.52 26.69
N ALA A 98 1.13 15.16 27.46
CA ALA A 98 1.57 16.20 28.37
C ALA A 98 2.39 15.50 29.46
N ALA A 99 3.70 15.68 29.41
CA ALA A 99 4.58 15.40 30.54
C ALA A 99 4.11 16.27 31.73
N GLY A 100 3.25 15.70 32.58
CA GLY A 100 2.79 16.33 33.80
C GLY A 100 3.81 16.16 34.91
N ALA A 101 4.94 16.85 34.81
CA ALA A 101 5.68 17.25 36.01
C ALA A 101 4.78 18.24 36.76
N GLY A 102 4.46 17.90 38.00
CA GLY A 102 3.39 18.55 38.74
C GLY A 102 3.58 20.04 39.00
N LYS A 103 2.46 20.62 39.42
CA LYS A 103 2.37 21.81 40.28
C LYS A 103 2.63 23.15 39.58
N ARG A 104 1.57 23.73 39.00
CA ARG A 104 1.05 25.06 39.41
C ARG A 104 -0.19 25.49 38.62
N ARG A 105 -1.13 26.00 39.42
CA ARG A 105 -2.30 26.85 39.15
C ARG A 105 -2.33 27.52 37.76
N GLY A 106 -3.48 27.38 37.09
CA GLY A 106 -3.96 28.38 36.14
C GLY A 106 -3.61 28.18 34.67
N PHE A 107 -3.95 27.02 34.09
CA PHE A 107 -4.11 26.92 32.64
C PHE A 107 -5.33 26.04 32.35
N LEU A 108 -6.42 26.67 31.94
CA LEU A 108 -7.53 26.03 31.23
C LEU A 108 -6.98 25.45 29.92
N GLY A 109 -6.34 24.29 30.02
CA GLY A 109 -5.85 23.52 28.88
C GLY A 109 -7.05 22.96 28.14
N ILE A 110 -7.55 23.73 27.16
CA ILE A 110 -8.51 23.26 26.16
C ILE A 110 -7.80 22.15 25.37
N PHE A 111 -7.85 20.92 25.89
CA PHE A 111 -7.44 19.71 25.20
C PHE A 111 -8.55 19.33 24.21
N GLY A 112 -8.57 20.04 23.08
CA GLY A 112 -9.36 19.64 21.93
C GLY A 112 -8.73 18.41 21.29
N SER A 113 -9.26 17.22 21.58
CA SER A 113 -8.95 16.02 20.79
C SER A 113 -9.47 16.23 19.37
N LYS A 114 -8.59 16.58 18.43
CA LYS A 114 -8.93 16.58 16.99
C LYS A 114 -8.82 15.15 16.48
N THR A 115 -9.88 14.38 16.60
CA THR A 115 -10.03 13.09 15.90
C THR A 115 -10.03 13.33 14.40
N LYS A 116 -8.90 13.09 13.73
CA LYS A 116 -8.81 13.06 12.27
C LYS A 116 -9.26 11.69 11.79
N TYR A 117 -10.52 11.60 11.36
CA TYR A 117 -11.02 10.45 10.63
C TYR A 117 -10.50 10.53 9.19
N THR A 118 -9.69 9.55 8.78
CA THR A 118 -9.27 9.45 7.38
C THR A 118 -10.04 8.29 6.77
N LYS A 119 -10.94 8.60 5.84
CA LYS A 119 -11.57 7.59 4.98
C LYS A 119 -10.51 7.02 4.04
N GLY A 120 -10.55 5.73 3.78
CA GLY A 120 -9.65 4.98 2.93
C GLY A 120 -10.39 3.88 2.18
N GLN A 121 -9.66 3.14 1.38
CA GLN A 121 -10.13 1.99 0.61
C GLN A 121 -9.14 0.84 0.82
N LEU A 122 -9.65 -0.34 1.12
CA LEU A 122 -8.90 -1.58 1.18
C LEU A 122 -9.17 -2.38 -0.09
N ILE A 123 -8.13 -2.58 -0.89
CA ILE A 123 -8.20 -3.34 -2.13
C ILE A 123 -7.55 -4.70 -1.89
N LYS A 124 -8.29 -5.77 -2.15
CA LYS A 124 -7.78 -7.15 -2.15
C LYS A 124 -7.74 -7.66 -3.58
N ALA A 125 -6.63 -8.27 -3.94
CA ALA A 125 -6.48 -8.93 -5.22
C ALA A 125 -5.65 -10.20 -5.11
N SER A 126 -5.95 -11.17 -5.97
CA SER A 126 -5.17 -12.38 -6.15
C SER A 126 -4.24 -12.23 -7.35
N LEU A 127 -2.99 -12.65 -7.20
CA LEU A 127 -2.01 -12.71 -8.27
C LEU A 127 -2.06 -14.12 -8.86
N VAL A 128 -2.07 -14.19 -10.18
CA VAL A 128 -2.28 -15.41 -10.94
C VAL A 128 -1.09 -15.67 -11.87
N LYS A 129 -0.59 -16.91 -11.85
CA LYS A 129 0.42 -17.40 -12.79
C LYS A 129 -0.24 -18.41 -13.73
N TYR A 130 0.01 -18.30 -15.03
CA TYR A 130 -0.47 -19.33 -15.94
C TYR A 130 0.41 -20.57 -15.84
N LYS A 131 -0.20 -21.75 -15.90
CA LYS A 131 0.55 -23.02 -15.79
C LYS A 131 1.61 -23.18 -16.88
N LYS A 132 1.37 -22.60 -18.06
CA LYS A 132 2.34 -22.55 -19.17
C LYS A 132 3.63 -21.78 -18.86
N ASN A 133 3.61 -20.91 -17.86
CA ASN A 133 4.71 -20.05 -17.44
C ASN A 133 5.27 -20.43 -16.06
N LEU A 134 4.88 -21.61 -15.53
CA LEU A 134 5.50 -22.16 -14.33
C LEU A 134 6.85 -22.80 -14.72
N PRO A 135 7.91 -22.56 -13.93
CA PRO A 135 9.21 -23.21 -14.13
C PRO A 135 9.18 -24.70 -13.80
#